data_AF-A6IYY2-F1
#
_entry.id   AF-A6IYY2-F1
#
_cell.length_a   1.000
_cell.length_b   1.000
_cell.length_c   1.000
_cell.angle_alpha   90.00
_cell.angle_beta   90.00
_cell.angle_gamma   90.00
#
_symmetry.space_group_name_H-M   'P 1'
#
loop_
_entity.id
_entity.type
_entity.pdbx_description
1 polymer ?
#
loop_
_entity_poly.entity_id
_entity_poly.type
_entity_poly.pdbx_seq_one_letter_code
_entity_poly.pdbx_strand_id
1 'polypeptide(L)'
;MPILISKIFPGLAADQSRALRLGDAILSVNGTDLRQATHDQAVQALKRAGKEVLLEVKFIREVTPYIKKPSLVSDLPWEGASPQSPSFSGSEDSGSPKHQNTTKDRKVIPLKMCFAARNLSMPDLENRLIELHSPDSRNTLILRCKDTATAHSWFVAIHTNIMALLPQVLAELNAMLGATSTAGGSKEVKHIAWLAEQAKLDGGRQQWRPVLMAVTEKDLLLYDCMPWTRDAWASPCHSYPLVATRLHLKWPRCKIHCPL
;
A
#
# COMPACT_ATOMS: atom_id res chain seq x y z
N MET A 1 16.30 19.98 -25.32
CA MET A 1 15.58 19.37 -24.19
C MET A 1 15.31 17.91 -24.53
N PRO A 2 15.48 16.96 -23.60
CA PRO A 2 15.25 15.55 -23.89
C PRO A 2 13.76 15.26 -24.19
N ILE A 3 13.50 14.21 -24.97
CA ILE A 3 12.15 13.73 -25.27
C ILE A 3 11.66 12.86 -24.11
N LEU A 4 10.58 13.27 -23.44
CA LEU A 4 10.07 12.62 -22.23
C LEU A 4 8.68 12.02 -22.45
N ILE A 5 8.42 10.88 -21.80
CA ILE A 5 7.09 10.28 -21.75
C ILE A 5 6.22 11.08 -20.78
N SER A 6 5.30 11.88 -21.31
CA SER A 6 4.38 12.69 -20.50
C SER A 6 3.09 11.98 -20.13
N LYS A 7 2.65 11.00 -20.96
CA LYS A 7 1.40 10.27 -20.77
C LYS A 7 1.50 8.87 -21.40
N ILE A 8 0.91 7.88 -20.72
CA ILE A 8 0.69 6.53 -21.24
C ILE A 8 -0.81 6.30 -21.22
N PHE A 9 -1.39 5.87 -22.35
CA PHE A 9 -2.82 5.61 -22.44
C PHE A 9 -3.12 4.17 -22.02
N PRO A 10 -4.11 3.97 -21.14
CA PRO A 10 -4.44 2.64 -20.63
C PRO A 10 -4.93 1.72 -21.75
N GLY A 11 -4.52 0.46 -21.70
CA GLY A 11 -4.93 -0.56 -22.67
C GLY A 11 -4.19 -0.52 -24.00
N LEU A 12 -3.26 0.41 -24.24
CA LEU A 12 -2.40 0.43 -25.42
C LEU A 12 -1.09 -0.34 -25.20
N ALA A 13 -0.34 -0.61 -26.28
CA ALA A 13 0.89 -1.41 -26.24
C ALA A 13 1.92 -0.94 -25.18
N ALA A 14 2.06 0.37 -24.98
CA ALA A 14 2.96 0.95 -23.99
C ALA A 14 2.51 0.71 -22.53
N ASP A 15 1.20 0.63 -22.26
CA ASP A 15 0.66 0.29 -20.94
C ASP A 15 0.72 -1.22 -20.69
N GLN A 16 0.40 -2.01 -21.72
CA GLN A 16 0.43 -3.47 -21.65
C GLN A 16 1.85 -4.03 -21.46
N SER A 17 2.88 -3.37 -22.03
CA SER A 17 4.27 -3.81 -21.88
C SER A 17 4.80 -3.62 -20.46
N ARG A 18 4.20 -2.71 -19.66
CA ARG A 18 4.58 -2.36 -18.27
C ARG A 18 6.06 -1.93 -18.09
N ALA A 19 6.82 -1.81 -19.19
CA ALA A 19 8.25 -1.51 -19.19
C ALA A 19 8.55 0.00 -19.18
N LEU A 20 7.60 0.82 -19.64
CA LEU A 20 7.74 2.27 -19.76
C LEU A 20 7.04 2.99 -18.60
N ARG A 21 7.62 4.10 -18.14
CA ARG A 21 7.08 4.94 -17.08
C ARG A 21 6.99 6.40 -17.49
N LEU A 22 6.09 7.14 -16.84
CA LEU A 22 6.02 8.58 -16.99
C LEU A 22 7.31 9.23 -16.51
N GLY A 23 7.86 10.14 -17.30
CA GLY A 23 9.12 10.82 -17.04
C GLY A 23 10.36 10.11 -17.58
N ASP A 24 10.22 8.91 -18.16
CA ASP A 24 11.33 8.27 -18.86
C ASP A 24 11.75 9.11 -20.07
N ALA A 25 13.06 9.25 -20.29
CA ALA A 25 13.59 9.90 -21.47
C ALA A 25 13.86 8.88 -22.56
N ILE A 26 13.30 9.13 -23.74
CA ILE A 26 13.54 8.29 -24.92
C ILE A 26 14.90 8.68 -25.49
N LEU A 27 15.84 7.74 -25.47
CA LEU A 27 17.17 7.89 -26.03
C LEU A 27 17.20 7.50 -27.50
N SER A 28 16.51 6.42 -27.89
CA SER A 28 16.46 5.97 -29.28
C SER A 28 15.16 5.22 -29.61
N VAL A 29 14.80 5.20 -30.89
CA VAL A 29 13.66 4.45 -31.46
C VAL A 29 14.15 3.62 -32.63
N ASN A 30 14.06 2.29 -32.55
CA ASN A 30 14.54 1.36 -33.59
C ASN A 30 15.97 1.67 -34.06
N GLY A 31 16.87 2.01 -33.12
CA GLY A 31 18.26 2.39 -33.39
C GLY A 31 18.47 3.83 -33.87
N THR A 32 17.41 4.62 -34.08
CA THR A 32 17.52 6.05 -34.39
C THR A 32 17.70 6.85 -33.10
N ASP A 33 18.83 7.53 -32.95
CA ASP A 33 19.14 8.34 -31.76
C ASP A 33 18.26 9.60 -31.69
N LEU A 34 17.64 9.82 -30.53
CA LEU A 34 16.76 10.95 -30.24
C LEU A 34 17.31 11.87 -29.14
N ARG A 35 18.54 11.65 -28.64
CA ARG A 35 19.12 12.45 -27.55
C ARG A 35 19.20 13.97 -27.85
N GLN A 36 19.36 14.33 -29.12
CA GLN A 36 19.39 15.73 -29.59
C GLN A 36 18.24 16.05 -30.55
N ALA A 37 17.26 15.15 -30.70
CA ALA A 37 16.15 15.34 -31.61
C ALA A 37 15.13 16.36 -31.08
N THR A 38 14.46 17.05 -31.99
CA THR A 38 13.31 17.90 -31.65
C THR A 38 12.07 17.03 -31.38
N HIS A 39 11.06 17.63 -30.75
CA HIS A 39 9.79 16.94 -30.48
C HIS A 39 9.18 16.36 -31.77
N ASP A 40 9.14 17.14 -32.84
CA ASP A 40 8.56 16.73 -34.11
C ASP A 40 9.33 15.56 -34.74
N GLN A 41 10.67 15.58 -34.65
CA GLN A 41 11.52 14.48 -35.14
C GLN A 41 11.26 13.18 -34.37
N ALA A 42 11.08 13.27 -33.05
CA ALA A 42 10.76 12.11 -32.23
C ALA A 42 9.35 11.55 -32.54
N VAL A 43 8.36 12.43 -32.74
CA VAL A 43 7.01 12.01 -33.16
C VAL A 43 7.06 11.32 -34.52
N GLN A 44 7.84 11.85 -35.46
CA GLN A 44 8.03 11.22 -36.76
C GLN A 44 8.73 9.86 -36.66
N ALA A 45 9.78 9.73 -35.83
CA ALA A 45 10.47 8.47 -35.61
C ALA A 45 9.52 7.39 -35.04
N LEU A 46 8.68 7.76 -34.07
CA LEU A 46 7.67 6.86 -33.50
C LEU A 46 6.58 6.48 -34.52
N LYS A 47 6.12 7.43 -35.34
CA LYS A 47 5.13 7.15 -36.40
C LYS A 47 5.68 6.24 -37.49
N ARG A 48 6.98 6.32 -37.80
CA ARG A 48 7.64 5.48 -38.82
C ARG A 48 7.99 4.07 -38.32
N ALA A 49 7.99 3.84 -37.01
CA ALA A 49 8.41 2.57 -36.41
C ALA A 49 7.48 1.38 -36.74
N GLY A 50 6.24 1.63 -37.18
CA GLY A 50 5.35 0.59 -37.68
C GLY A 50 4.73 -0.28 -36.58
N LYS A 51 4.63 -1.59 -36.81
CA LYS A 51 3.93 -2.55 -35.92
C LYS A 51 4.72 -2.86 -34.65
N GLU A 52 6.05 -2.81 -34.71
CA GLU A 52 6.95 -3.12 -33.59
C GLU A 52 7.93 -1.98 -33.36
N VAL A 53 8.08 -1.59 -32.10
CA VAL A 53 8.91 -0.44 -31.71
C VAL A 53 9.83 -0.86 -30.56
N LEU A 54 11.14 -0.78 -30.81
CA LEU A 54 12.18 -0.95 -29.82
C LEU A 54 12.60 0.43 -29.32
N LEU A 55 12.45 0.65 -28.01
CA LEU A 55 12.77 1.91 -27.36
C LEU A 55 13.92 1.70 -26.38
N GLU A 56 14.96 2.52 -26.52
CA GLU A 56 15.95 2.67 -25.45
C GLU A 56 15.56 3.87 -24.61
N VAL A 57 15.35 3.66 -23.31
CA VAL A 57 14.93 4.71 -22.39
C VAL A 57 15.90 4.83 -21.22
N LYS A 58 16.06 6.07 -20.74
CA LYS A 58 16.73 6.35 -19.47
C LYS A 58 15.68 6.72 -18.44
N PHE A 59 15.67 6.00 -17.33
CA PHE A 59 14.90 6.39 -16.15
C PHE A 59 15.51 7.67 -15.58
N ILE A 60 14.82 8.80 -15.74
CA ILE A 60 15.27 10.07 -15.17
C ILE A 60 14.47 10.39 -13.92
N ARG A 61 15.12 10.31 -12.76
CA ARG A 61 14.53 10.64 -11.45
C ARG A 61 14.22 12.15 -11.29
N GLU A 62 14.83 13.01 -12.10
CA GLU A 62 14.93 14.47 -11.83
C GLU A 62 14.37 15.41 -12.91
N VAL A 63 13.52 14.97 -13.85
CA VAL A 63 12.73 15.92 -14.68
C VAL A 63 11.29 15.99 -14.19
N THR A 64 11.11 16.50 -12.98
CA THR A 64 9.82 17.10 -12.58
C THR A 64 10.00 18.57 -12.18
N PRO A 65 10.26 19.53 -13.10
CA PRO A 65 10.20 20.94 -12.74
C PRO A 65 8.99 21.70 -13.31
N TYR A 66 7.90 21.07 -13.76
CA TYR A 66 6.69 21.83 -14.19
C TYR A 66 5.31 21.22 -13.91
N ILE A 67 5.22 20.03 -13.30
CA ILE A 67 3.95 19.62 -12.67
C ILE A 67 4.09 20.03 -11.21
N LYS A 68 3.37 21.07 -10.79
CA LYS A 68 3.12 21.34 -9.36
C LYS A 68 2.45 20.08 -8.79
N LYS A 69 3.24 19.08 -8.40
CA LYS A 69 2.73 17.89 -7.73
C LYS A 69 2.38 18.34 -6.32
N PRO A 70 1.12 18.26 -5.88
CA PRO A 70 0.90 18.03 -4.47
C PRO A 70 1.67 16.75 -4.11
N SER A 71 2.32 16.74 -2.95
CA SER A 71 3.11 15.61 -2.53
C SER A 71 2.23 14.35 -2.62
N LEU A 72 2.69 13.33 -3.36
CA LEU A 72 1.93 12.06 -3.48
C LEU A 72 1.65 11.45 -2.11
N VAL A 73 2.48 11.83 -1.13
CA VAL A 73 2.41 11.46 0.27
C VAL A 73 1.50 12.44 1.03
N SER A 74 1.44 13.73 0.70
CA SER A 74 0.49 14.68 1.32
C SER A 74 -0.96 14.35 1.00
N ASP A 75 -1.26 13.95 -0.24
CA ASP A 75 -2.63 13.73 -0.72
C ASP A 75 -3.21 12.36 -0.39
N LEU A 76 -2.40 11.44 0.15
CA LEU A 76 -2.87 10.12 0.56
C LEU A 76 -3.98 10.29 1.64
N PRO A 77 -5.23 9.87 1.41
CA PRO A 77 -6.32 10.09 2.36
C PRO A 77 -6.26 9.06 3.50
N TRP A 78 -5.15 9.07 4.25
CA TRP A 78 -4.85 8.15 5.34
C TRP A 78 -5.36 8.64 6.71
N GLU A 79 -6.04 9.78 6.77
CA GLU A 79 -6.75 10.23 7.98
C GLU A 79 -8.11 10.83 7.65
N GLY A 80 -9.11 10.50 8.45
CA GLY A 80 -10.22 11.39 8.73
C GLY A 80 -9.78 12.42 9.78
N ALA A 81 -9.96 13.71 9.48
CA ALA A 81 -9.81 14.88 10.36
C ALA A 81 -8.68 14.85 11.41
N SER A 82 -7.55 15.47 11.08
CA SER A 82 -6.47 15.79 12.03
C SER A 82 -6.96 16.65 13.21
N PRO A 83 -6.61 16.36 14.48
CA PRO A 83 -6.89 17.26 15.60
C PRO A 83 -6.10 18.57 15.45
N GLN A 84 -6.79 19.71 15.45
CA GLN A 84 -6.16 21.03 15.48
C GLN A 84 -5.40 21.22 16.80
N SER A 85 -4.09 21.33 16.72
CA SER A 85 -3.27 21.79 17.86
C SER A 85 -3.21 23.33 17.85
N PRO A 86 -3.30 24.00 19.01
CA PRO A 86 -3.41 25.45 19.08
C PRO A 86 -2.08 26.12 18.71
N SER A 87 -2.15 27.05 17.75
CA SER A 87 -1.01 27.88 17.34
C SER A 87 -0.72 28.95 18.39
N PHE A 88 0.48 28.91 18.99
CA PHE A 88 1.04 30.03 19.76
C PHE A 88 1.81 30.97 18.83
N SER A 89 1.46 32.24 18.91
CA SER A 89 1.97 33.36 18.13
C SER A 89 3.30 33.91 18.66
N GLY A 90 4.26 34.13 17.76
CA GLY A 90 5.09 35.34 17.69
C GLY A 90 6.31 35.48 18.62
N SER A 91 7.51 35.42 18.03
CA SER A 91 8.39 36.59 18.02
C SER A 91 9.23 36.62 16.73
N GLU A 92 9.22 37.77 16.05
CA GLU A 92 9.95 38.05 14.82
C GLU A 92 11.25 38.76 15.16
N ASP A 93 12.29 38.04 15.59
CA ASP A 93 13.65 38.59 15.51
C ASP A 93 14.72 37.50 15.58
N SER A 94 15.14 36.99 14.43
CA SER A 94 16.42 36.30 14.24
C SER A 94 16.61 36.03 12.74
N GLY A 95 17.60 36.69 12.14
CA GLY A 95 17.99 36.57 10.72
C GLY A 95 18.59 35.22 10.35
N SER A 96 17.83 34.13 10.52
CA SER A 96 18.17 32.80 10.01
C SER A 96 17.68 32.64 8.57
N PRO A 97 18.41 31.92 7.70
CA PRO A 97 18.02 31.73 6.31
C PRO A 97 16.64 31.06 6.27
N LYS A 98 15.72 31.62 5.48
CA LYS A 98 14.38 31.08 5.26
C LYS A 98 14.50 29.66 4.70
N HIS A 99 14.47 28.66 5.58
CA HIS A 99 14.33 27.26 5.21
C HIS A 99 12.96 27.15 4.53
N GLN A 100 12.96 26.93 3.21
CA GLN A 100 11.75 26.54 2.49
C GLN A 100 11.14 25.35 3.23
N ASN A 101 9.86 25.48 3.54
CA ASN A 101 9.07 24.63 4.41
C ASN A 101 9.21 23.13 4.04
N THR A 102 10.15 22.43 4.67
CA THR A 102 10.49 21.00 4.45
C THR A 102 9.42 20.04 4.98
N THR A 103 8.32 20.58 5.50
CA THR A 103 7.21 19.82 6.12
C THR A 103 6.23 19.24 5.11
N LYS A 104 6.25 19.70 3.84
CA LYS A 104 5.27 19.27 2.82
C LYS A 104 5.48 17.86 2.24
N ASP A 105 6.67 17.29 2.41
CA ASP A 105 7.00 15.96 1.88
C ASP A 105 6.96 14.84 2.94
N ARG A 106 6.52 15.17 4.17
CA ARG A 106 6.39 14.21 5.26
C ARG A 106 4.93 13.92 5.54
N LYS A 107 4.56 12.63 5.54
CA LYS A 107 3.29 12.16 6.12
C LYS A 107 3.59 11.23 7.29
N VAL A 108 2.86 11.43 8.38
CA VAL A 108 2.82 10.49 9.50
C VAL A 108 1.71 9.49 9.20
N ILE A 109 2.04 8.20 9.23
CA ILE A 109 1.09 7.12 8.99
C ILE A 109 0.98 6.32 10.30
N PRO A 110 -0.19 6.29 10.98
CA PRO A 110 -0.37 5.43 12.13
C PRO A 110 -0.32 3.96 11.68
N LEU A 111 0.50 3.15 12.37
CA LEU A 111 0.66 1.72 12.05
C LEU A 111 -0.40 0.83 12.72
N LYS A 112 -1.21 1.40 13.62
CA LYS A 112 -2.23 0.66 14.38
C LYS A 112 -3.18 -0.04 13.42
N MET A 113 -3.24 -1.37 13.50
CA MET A 113 -4.04 -2.24 12.62
C MET A 113 -3.77 -2.10 11.12
N CYS A 114 -2.67 -1.46 10.71
CA CYS A 114 -2.18 -1.61 9.34
C CYS A 114 -1.69 -3.05 9.12
N PHE A 115 -1.48 -3.43 7.86
CA PHE A 115 -0.75 -4.66 7.56
C PHE A 115 0.28 -4.44 6.47
N ALA A 116 1.43 -5.08 6.63
CA ALA A 116 2.46 -5.15 5.61
C ALA A 116 2.28 -6.43 4.79
N ALA A 117 2.34 -6.32 3.47
CA ALA A 117 2.26 -7.44 2.54
C ALA A 117 3.34 -7.33 1.46
N ARG A 118 3.59 -8.44 0.77
CA ARG A 118 4.45 -8.50 -0.42
C ARG A 118 3.71 -9.29 -1.48
N ASN A 119 3.75 -8.81 -2.72
CA ASN A 119 3.14 -9.51 -3.86
C ASN A 119 1.63 -9.80 -3.66
N LEU A 120 0.90 -8.86 -3.04
CA LEU A 120 -0.53 -9.01 -2.77
C LEU A 120 -1.35 -8.33 -3.85
N SER A 121 -1.15 -7.02 -4.03
CA SER A 121 -1.84 -6.25 -5.07
C SER A 121 -1.01 -6.12 -6.36
N MET A 122 0.32 -6.22 -6.23
CA MET A 122 1.25 -5.93 -7.32
C MET A 122 2.26 -7.07 -7.51
N PRO A 123 2.39 -7.64 -8.73
CA PRO A 123 3.42 -8.61 -9.03
C PRO A 123 4.84 -8.07 -8.74
N ASP A 124 5.59 -8.76 -7.87
CA ASP A 124 6.97 -8.37 -7.50
C ASP A 124 7.98 -9.45 -7.89
N LEU A 125 8.35 -9.48 -9.18
CA LEU A 125 9.33 -10.46 -9.70
C LEU A 125 10.73 -10.29 -9.10
N GLU A 126 11.05 -9.10 -8.61
CA GLU A 126 12.38 -8.75 -8.10
C GLU A 126 12.48 -8.87 -6.57
N ASN A 127 11.36 -9.16 -5.89
CA ASN A 127 11.27 -9.17 -4.43
C ASN A 127 11.82 -7.88 -3.80
N ARG A 128 11.43 -6.71 -4.33
CA ARG A 128 11.87 -5.39 -3.83
C ARG A 128 10.74 -4.48 -3.37
N LEU A 129 9.50 -4.94 -3.49
CA LEU A 129 8.32 -4.17 -3.11
C LEU A 129 7.86 -4.56 -1.70
N ILE A 130 7.42 -3.55 -0.98
CA ILE A 130 6.69 -3.64 0.28
C ILE A 130 5.39 -2.88 0.08
N GLU A 131 4.28 -3.51 0.46
CA GLU A 131 2.97 -2.87 0.47
C GLU A 131 2.56 -2.65 1.92
N LEU A 132 2.28 -1.42 2.31
CA LEU A 132 1.67 -1.08 3.60
C LEU A 132 0.22 -0.69 3.33
N HIS A 133 -0.71 -1.39 3.96
CA HIS A 133 -2.14 -1.22 3.76
C HIS A 133 -2.79 -0.66 5.01
N SER A 134 -3.77 0.23 4.81
CA SER A 134 -4.52 0.84 5.90
C SER A 134 -5.45 -0.16 6.56
N PRO A 135 -5.92 0.09 7.80
CA PRO A 135 -6.79 -0.83 8.51
C PRO A 135 -8.15 -1.05 7.82
N ASP A 136 -8.58 -0.11 6.99
CA ASP A 136 -9.80 -0.20 6.18
C ASP A 136 -9.57 -0.88 4.81
N SER A 137 -8.32 -1.26 4.50
CA SER A 137 -7.89 -1.80 3.21
C SER A 137 -8.12 -0.87 2.01
N ARG A 138 -8.41 0.42 2.22
CA ARG A 138 -8.72 1.37 1.14
C ARG A 138 -7.51 2.12 0.60
N ASN A 139 -6.48 2.24 1.42
CA ASN A 139 -5.27 2.95 1.07
C ASN A 139 -4.08 1.99 1.11
N THR A 140 -3.20 2.12 0.13
CA THR A 140 -1.98 1.33 0.03
C THR A 140 -0.80 2.23 -0.28
N LEU A 141 0.27 2.10 0.50
CA LEU A 141 1.57 2.67 0.21
C LEU A 141 2.48 1.57 -0.33
N ILE A 142 2.97 1.75 -1.56
CA ILE A 142 3.91 0.82 -2.19
C ILE A 142 5.31 1.43 -2.14
N LEU A 143 6.21 0.77 -1.44
CA LEU A 143 7.61 1.16 -1.31
C LEU A 143 8.47 0.21 -2.14
N ARG A 144 9.33 0.77 -2.99
CA ARG A 144 10.33 0.00 -3.73
C ARG A 144 11.71 0.25 -3.12
N CYS A 145 12.33 -0.81 -2.65
CA CYS A 145 13.68 -0.76 -2.09
C CYS A 145 14.74 -0.96 -3.19
N LYS A 146 16.00 -0.64 -2.83
CA LYS A 146 17.16 -0.78 -3.73
C LYS A 146 17.41 -2.25 -4.11
N ASP A 147 17.29 -3.13 -3.11
CA ASP A 147 17.57 -4.56 -3.20
C ASP A 147 16.64 -5.34 -2.26
N THR A 148 16.65 -6.67 -2.45
CA THR A 148 15.79 -7.60 -1.71
C THR A 148 16.10 -7.64 -0.21
N ALA A 149 17.37 -7.51 0.18
CA ALA A 149 17.77 -7.51 1.58
C ALA A 149 17.20 -6.28 2.30
N THR A 150 17.34 -5.10 1.71
CA THR A 150 16.76 -3.85 2.21
C THR A 150 15.23 -3.95 2.29
N ALA A 151 14.57 -4.51 1.26
CA ALA A 151 13.13 -4.73 1.28
C ALA A 151 12.70 -5.62 2.45
N HIS A 152 13.45 -6.71 2.67
CA HIS A 152 13.18 -7.63 3.76
C HIS A 152 13.37 -6.97 5.14
N SER A 153 14.48 -6.26 5.36
CA SER A 153 14.71 -5.53 6.61
C SER A 153 13.62 -4.51 6.92
N TRP A 154 13.20 -3.72 5.92
CA TRP A 154 12.10 -2.76 6.10
C TRP A 154 10.76 -3.45 6.36
N PHE A 155 10.48 -4.55 5.68
CA PHE A 155 9.26 -5.34 5.91
C PHE A 155 9.21 -5.83 7.36
N VAL A 156 10.29 -6.46 7.84
CA VAL A 156 10.39 -6.97 9.22
C VAL A 156 10.27 -5.84 10.25
N ALA A 157 10.92 -4.69 10.00
CA ALA A 157 10.83 -3.54 10.90
C ALA A 157 9.39 -3.01 11.01
N ILE A 158 8.71 -2.81 9.88
CA ILE A 158 7.32 -2.32 9.85
C ILE A 158 6.39 -3.35 10.49
N HIS A 159 6.49 -4.62 10.08
CA HIS A 159 5.67 -5.70 10.62
C HIS A 159 5.83 -5.84 12.13
N THR A 160 7.06 -5.82 12.65
CA THR A 160 7.33 -5.89 14.09
C THR A 160 6.67 -4.75 14.85
N ASN A 161 6.72 -3.52 14.34
CA ASN A 161 6.08 -2.36 14.97
C ASN A 161 4.55 -2.47 14.94
N ILE A 162 3.95 -2.97 13.85
CA ILE A 162 2.51 -3.24 13.78
C ILE A 162 2.13 -4.29 14.84
N MET A 163 2.88 -5.39 14.93
CA MET A 163 2.60 -6.46 15.90
C MET A 163 2.74 -5.99 17.35
N ALA A 164 3.70 -5.11 17.64
CA ALA A 164 3.88 -4.53 18.97
C ALA A 164 2.68 -3.68 19.43
N LEU A 165 1.84 -3.19 18.50
CA LEU A 165 0.62 -2.44 18.82
C LEU A 165 -0.59 -3.34 19.10
N LEU A 166 -0.55 -4.63 18.75
CA LEU A 166 -1.71 -5.52 18.90
C LEU A 166 -2.21 -5.68 20.35
N PRO A 167 -1.35 -5.79 21.39
CA PRO A 167 -1.83 -5.87 22.76
C PRO A 167 -2.64 -4.63 23.18
N GLN A 168 -2.19 -3.44 22.77
CA GLN A 168 -2.92 -2.19 23.03
C GLN A 168 -4.26 -2.17 22.28
N VAL A 169 -4.26 -2.58 21.00
CA VAL A 169 -5.50 -2.68 20.22
C VAL A 169 -6.51 -3.61 20.90
N LEU A 170 -6.07 -4.78 21.37
CA LEU A 170 -6.93 -5.74 22.05
C LEU A 170 -7.51 -5.17 23.34
N ALA A 171 -6.71 -4.46 24.15
CA ALA A 171 -7.17 -3.84 25.38
C ALA A 171 -8.25 -2.77 25.11
N GLU A 172 -7.99 -1.86 24.16
CA GLU A 172 -8.94 -0.82 23.78
C GLU A 172 -10.24 -1.40 23.18
N LEU A 173 -10.09 -2.43 22.34
CA LEU A 173 -11.21 -3.15 21.75
C LEU A 173 -12.10 -3.79 22.82
N ASN A 174 -11.52 -4.54 23.75
CA ASN A 174 -12.29 -5.20 24.80
C ASN A 174 -12.93 -4.18 25.76
N ALA A 175 -12.27 -3.06 26.04
CA ALA A 175 -12.89 -1.95 26.78
C ALA A 175 -14.09 -1.36 26.02
N MET A 176 -13.94 -1.16 24.71
CA MET A 176 -15.02 -0.69 23.84
C MET A 176 -16.18 -1.69 23.80
N LEU A 177 -15.95 -3.00 23.74
CA LEU A 177 -17.01 -4.00 23.72
C LEU A 177 -17.66 -4.23 25.10
N GLY A 178 -16.89 -4.09 26.18
CA GLY A 178 -17.33 -4.37 27.55
C GLY A 178 -18.19 -3.29 28.19
N ALA A 179 -18.08 -2.02 27.79
CA ALA A 179 -18.71 -0.91 28.54
C ALA A 179 -20.26 -0.88 28.52
N THR A 180 -20.94 -1.79 27.83
CA THR A 180 -22.42 -1.92 27.87
C THR A 180 -22.92 -3.36 27.97
N SER A 181 -22.05 -4.35 28.21
CA SER A 181 -22.50 -5.74 28.32
C SER A 181 -23.12 -5.99 29.70
N THR A 182 -24.46 -6.03 29.77
CA THR A 182 -25.18 -6.60 30.90
C THR A 182 -25.05 -8.13 30.84
N ALA A 183 -24.35 -8.71 31.82
CA ALA A 183 -24.28 -10.12 32.21
C ALA A 183 -24.65 -11.20 31.17
N GLY A 184 -23.67 -12.04 30.80
CA GLY A 184 -23.94 -13.44 30.41
C GLY A 184 -23.21 -14.03 29.21
N GLY A 185 -22.49 -13.24 28.41
CA GLY A 185 -21.72 -13.77 27.28
C GLY A 185 -20.42 -13.00 27.08
N SER A 186 -19.29 -13.62 27.44
CA SER A 186 -17.97 -13.10 27.08
C SER A 186 -17.87 -13.00 25.55
N LYS A 187 -17.96 -11.78 25.02
CA LYS A 187 -17.55 -11.43 23.65
C LYS A 187 -16.12 -10.90 23.64
N GLU A 188 -15.33 -11.26 24.64
CA GLU A 188 -13.95 -10.82 24.75
C GLU A 188 -13.16 -11.38 23.57
N VAL A 189 -12.49 -10.49 22.86
CA VAL A 189 -11.58 -10.84 21.76
C VAL A 189 -10.24 -11.19 22.38
N LYS A 190 -9.82 -12.44 22.23
CA LYS A 190 -8.56 -12.99 22.73
C LYS A 190 -7.41 -12.75 21.76
N HIS A 191 -7.69 -12.83 20.45
CA HIS A 191 -6.71 -12.60 19.41
C HIS A 191 -7.31 -11.82 18.25
N ILE A 192 -6.51 -10.95 17.64
CA ILE A 192 -6.85 -10.21 16.44
C ILE A 192 -5.64 -10.16 15.51
N ALA A 193 -5.84 -10.47 14.23
CA ALA A 193 -4.76 -10.46 13.25
C ALA A 193 -5.29 -10.39 11.82
N TRP A 194 -4.46 -9.90 10.90
CA TRP A 194 -4.72 -9.98 9.48
C TRP A 194 -4.35 -11.37 8.94
N LEU A 195 -5.20 -11.93 8.10
CA LEU A 195 -5.00 -13.15 7.34
C LEU A 195 -5.04 -12.86 5.84
N ALA A 196 -4.48 -13.77 5.06
CA ALA A 196 -4.64 -13.79 3.61
C ALA A 196 -5.58 -14.93 3.22
N GLU A 197 -6.72 -14.59 2.64
CA GLU A 197 -7.68 -15.55 2.13
C GLU A 197 -7.52 -15.71 0.62
N GLN A 198 -7.50 -16.95 0.15
CA GLN A 198 -7.53 -17.23 -1.27
C GLN A 198 -8.95 -17.15 -1.81
N ALA A 199 -9.23 -16.10 -2.59
CA ALA A 199 -10.43 -16.01 -3.40
C ALA A 199 -10.30 -16.88 -4.67
N LYS A 200 -11.30 -17.73 -4.92
CA LYS A 200 -11.47 -18.42 -6.19
C LYS A 200 -12.16 -17.47 -7.17
N LEU A 201 -11.44 -17.04 -8.20
CA LEU A 201 -12.02 -16.31 -9.32
C LEU A 201 -12.45 -17.28 -10.42
N ASP A 202 -13.46 -16.87 -11.19
CA ASP A 202 -13.82 -17.55 -12.43
C ASP A 202 -12.61 -17.60 -13.38
N GLY A 203 -12.37 -18.77 -13.99
CA GLY A 203 -11.20 -19.01 -14.85
C GLY A 203 -9.95 -19.50 -14.12
N GLY A 204 -10.05 -19.94 -12.86
CA GLY A 204 -8.97 -20.66 -12.16
C GLY A 204 -7.81 -19.79 -11.66
N ARG A 205 -7.91 -18.47 -11.80
CA ARG A 205 -6.93 -17.51 -11.25
C ARG A 205 -7.07 -17.46 -9.72
N GLN A 206 -5.93 -17.54 -9.04
CA GLN A 206 -5.87 -17.38 -7.59
C GLN A 206 -5.65 -15.90 -7.29
N GLN A 207 -6.55 -15.32 -6.50
CA GLN A 207 -6.35 -13.98 -5.94
C GLN A 207 -6.33 -14.10 -4.42
N TRP A 208 -5.40 -13.41 -3.79
CA TRP A 208 -5.34 -13.31 -2.34
C TRP A 208 -5.96 -11.99 -1.92
N ARG A 209 -6.80 -12.03 -0.88
CA ARG A 209 -7.37 -10.84 -0.26
C ARG A 209 -7.04 -10.81 1.23
N PRO A 210 -6.81 -9.62 1.80
CA PRO A 210 -6.67 -9.46 3.23
C PRO A 210 -8.03 -9.69 3.90
N VAL A 211 -8.03 -10.38 5.04
CA VAL A 211 -9.22 -10.59 5.89
C VAL A 211 -8.78 -10.41 7.33
N LEU A 212 -9.49 -9.59 8.10
CA LEU A 212 -9.24 -9.46 9.52
C LEU A 212 -9.92 -10.61 10.27
N MET A 213 -9.16 -11.30 11.10
CA MET A 213 -9.63 -12.36 11.98
C MET A 213 -9.66 -11.86 13.42
N ALA A 214 -10.76 -12.15 14.12
CA ALA A 214 -10.87 -12.03 15.57
C ALA A 214 -11.29 -13.36 16.19
N VAL A 215 -10.65 -13.76 17.28
CA VAL A 215 -10.95 -15.00 18.01
C VAL A 215 -11.47 -14.65 19.38
N THR A 216 -12.66 -15.12 19.71
CA THR A 216 -13.25 -15.05 21.05
C THR A 216 -13.09 -16.40 21.76
N GLU A 217 -13.73 -16.58 22.91
CA GLU A 217 -13.79 -17.89 23.57
C GLU A 217 -14.61 -18.92 22.78
N LYS A 218 -15.56 -18.46 21.95
CA LYS A 218 -16.55 -19.33 21.31
C LYS A 218 -16.46 -19.34 19.80
N ASP A 219 -15.98 -18.25 19.19
CA ASP A 219 -16.10 -18.02 17.76
C ASP A 219 -14.80 -17.48 17.15
N LEU A 220 -14.53 -17.91 15.92
CA LEU A 220 -13.63 -17.23 14.99
C LEU A 220 -14.48 -16.37 14.06
N LEU A 221 -14.22 -15.06 14.09
CA LEU A 221 -14.94 -14.03 13.35
C LEU A 221 -14.04 -13.48 12.23
N LEU A 222 -14.59 -13.29 11.04
CA LEU A 222 -13.90 -12.70 9.90
C LEU A 222 -14.56 -11.39 9.47
N TYR A 223 -13.75 -10.38 9.16
CA TYR A 223 -14.16 -9.07 8.68
C TYR A 223 -13.34 -8.68 7.45
N ASP A 224 -13.94 -7.94 6.51
CA ASP A 224 -13.23 -7.44 5.32
C ASP A 224 -12.23 -6.32 5.66
N CYS A 225 -12.43 -5.65 6.79
CA CYS A 225 -11.55 -4.60 7.28
C CYS A 225 -11.66 -4.43 8.81
N MET A 226 -10.88 -3.50 9.40
CA MET A 226 -10.96 -3.19 10.84
C MET A 226 -12.27 -2.47 11.20
N PRO A 227 -13.16 -3.10 12.00
CA PRO A 227 -14.31 -2.42 12.56
C PRO A 227 -13.90 -1.46 13.69
N TRP A 228 -14.35 -0.20 13.59
CA TRP A 228 -14.09 0.85 14.57
C TRP A 228 -15.27 1.19 15.46
N THR A 229 -16.45 0.67 15.13
CA THR A 229 -17.69 0.87 15.88
C THR A 229 -18.20 -0.45 16.44
N ARG A 230 -18.99 -0.38 17.51
CA ARG A 230 -19.61 -1.54 18.13
C ARG A 230 -20.56 -2.27 17.18
N ASP A 231 -21.34 -1.54 16.40
CA ASP A 231 -22.29 -2.12 15.45
C ASP A 231 -21.57 -2.87 14.32
N ALA A 232 -20.43 -2.34 13.86
CA ALA A 232 -19.58 -3.04 12.90
C ALA A 232 -18.98 -4.33 13.49
N TRP A 233 -18.54 -4.29 14.75
CA TRP A 233 -18.10 -5.48 15.49
C TRP A 233 -19.21 -6.51 15.72
N ALA A 234 -20.47 -6.10 15.76
CA ALA A 234 -21.60 -7.02 15.87
C ALA A 234 -21.95 -7.72 14.55
N SER A 235 -21.35 -7.31 13.43
CA SER A 235 -21.71 -7.73 12.08
C SER A 235 -20.52 -8.32 11.30
N PRO A 236 -19.93 -9.45 11.76
CA PRO A 236 -18.86 -10.12 11.03
C PRO A 236 -19.34 -10.64 9.67
N CYS A 237 -18.44 -10.68 8.68
CA CYS A 237 -18.72 -11.29 7.38
C CYS A 237 -18.95 -12.80 7.51
N HIS A 238 -18.17 -13.44 8.39
CA HIS A 238 -18.33 -14.86 8.74
C HIS A 238 -18.10 -15.09 10.23
N SER A 239 -18.84 -16.03 10.81
CA SER A 239 -18.67 -16.49 12.20
C SER A 239 -18.62 -18.01 12.23
N TYR A 240 -17.56 -18.57 12.81
CA TYR A 240 -17.35 -20.00 12.93
C TYR A 240 -17.18 -20.39 14.40
N PRO A 241 -18.04 -21.25 14.97
CA PRO A 241 -17.84 -21.74 16.33
C PRO A 241 -16.50 -22.50 16.47
N LEU A 242 -15.72 -22.20 17.50
CA LEU A 242 -14.40 -22.80 17.70
C LEU A 242 -14.45 -24.32 17.88
N VAL A 243 -15.53 -24.83 18.48
CA VAL A 243 -15.77 -26.28 18.63
C VAL A 243 -15.91 -26.97 17.26
N ALA A 244 -16.33 -26.23 16.23
CA ALA A 244 -16.44 -26.70 14.85
C ALA A 244 -15.17 -26.43 14.02
N THR A 245 -14.22 -25.62 14.52
CA THR A 245 -12.96 -25.37 13.82
C THR A 245 -11.92 -26.43 14.16
N ARG A 246 -11.60 -27.31 13.20
CA ARG A 246 -10.38 -28.11 13.24
C ARG A 246 -9.27 -27.38 12.49
N LEU A 247 -8.16 -27.09 13.16
CA LEU A 247 -6.92 -26.67 12.51
C LEU A 247 -6.35 -27.87 11.73
N HIS A 248 -6.78 -28.03 10.49
CA HIS A 248 -6.22 -29.06 9.61
C HIS A 248 -5.01 -28.46 8.90
N LEU A 249 -3.79 -28.85 9.27
CA LEU A 249 -2.54 -28.44 8.59
C LEU A 249 -2.45 -28.86 7.10
N LYS A 250 -3.48 -29.55 6.57
CA LYS A 250 -3.72 -29.73 5.13
C LYS A 250 -4.85 -28.83 4.65
N TRP A 251 -4.60 -27.51 4.62
CA TRP A 251 -5.22 -26.65 3.61
C TRP A 251 -4.32 -26.70 2.38
N PRO A 252 -4.78 -27.14 1.19
CA PRO A 252 -3.91 -27.19 0.01
C PRO A 252 -3.35 -25.83 -0.39
N ARG A 253 -3.87 -24.72 0.14
CA ARG A 253 -3.49 -23.35 -0.23
C ARG A 253 -3.68 -22.33 0.89
N CYS A 254 -3.21 -22.63 2.10
CA CYS A 254 -2.86 -21.60 3.07
C CYS A 254 -1.40 -21.84 3.46
N LYS A 255 -0.47 -21.34 2.64
CA LYS A 255 0.84 -21.01 3.17
C LYS A 255 0.59 -19.82 4.09
N ILE A 256 0.51 -20.06 5.39
CA ILE A 256 0.91 -19.05 6.37
C ILE A 256 2.40 -18.85 6.13
N HIS A 257 2.74 -18.09 5.09
CA HIS A 257 4.03 -17.42 5.06
C HIS A 257 3.88 -16.29 6.08
N CYS A 258 4.27 -16.55 7.32
CA CYS A 258 5.11 -15.59 8.00
C CYS A 258 6.40 -15.56 7.17
N PRO A 259 6.65 -14.53 6.36
CA PRO A 259 7.96 -14.38 5.75
C PRO A 259 8.87 -13.92 6.90
N LEU A 260 9.58 -14.89 7.49
CA LEU A 260 10.86 -14.63 8.12
C LEU A 260 11.86 -14.09 7.10
#